data_AF-A0A1B1TDA8-F1
#
_entry.id   AF-A0A1B1TDA8-F1
#
_cell.length_a   1.000
_cell.length_b   1.000
_cell.length_c   1.000
_cell.angle_alpha   90.00
_cell.angle_beta   90.00
_cell.angle_gamma   90.00
#
_symmetry.space_group_name_H-M   'P 1'
#
loop_
_entity.id
_entity.type
_entity.pdbx_description
1 polymer ?
#
loop_
_entity_poly.entity_id
_entity_poly.type
_entity_poly.pdbx_seq_one_letter_code
_entity_poly.pdbx_strand_id
1 'polypeptide(L)' 'MERIEGLKWLGTAFILSGILMTNLNIYPLNIFLHGAGVVFWSIAGYITQDKPVLANFGLQIPLFAIGFSKVFFGL' A
#
# COMPACT_ATOMS: atom_id res chain seq x y z
N MET A 1 19.55 -8.73 -2.97
CA MET A 1 19.15 -7.38 -3.44
C MET A 1 18.06 -7.46 -4.51
N GLU A 2 18.23 -8.26 -5.55
CA GLU A 2 17.22 -8.45 -6.63
C GLU A 2 15.80 -8.81 -6.14
N ARG A 3 15.68 -9.68 -5.13
CA ARG A 3 14.36 -10.04 -4.55
C ARG A 3 13.63 -8.86 -3.91
N ILE A 4 14.38 -7.94 -3.31
CA ILE A 4 13.81 -6.72 -2.69
C ILE A 4 13.40 -5.73 -3.76
N GLU A 5 14.16 -5.63 -4.84
CA GLU A 5 13.79 -4.82 -6.00
C GLU A 5 12.51 -5.34 -6.67
N GLY A 6 12.39 -6.67 -6.84
CA GLY A 6 11.15 -7.29 -7.30
C GLY A 6 9.96 -6.99 -6.39
N LEU A 7 10.15 -7.02 -5.06
CA LEU A 7 9.12 -6.64 -4.08
C LEU A 7 8.71 -5.17 -4.23
N LYS A 8 9.66 -4.26 -4.44
CA LYS A 8 9.39 -2.83 -4.68
C LYS A 8 8.59 -2.63 -5.96
N TRP A 9 8.96 -3.27 -7.06
CA TRP A 9 8.23 -3.19 -8.32
C TRP A 9 6.81 -3.76 -8.23
N LEU A 10 6.65 -4.89 -7.53
CA LEU A 10 5.33 -5.44 -7.25
C LEU A 10 4.49 -4.44 -6.44
N GLY A 11 5.06 -3.89 -5.35
CA GLY A 11 4.43 -2.84 -4.55
C GLY A 11 4.01 -1.62 -5.37
N THR A 12 4.88 -1.16 -6.27
CA THR A 12 4.60 -0.06 -7.19
C THR A 12 3.43 -0.36 -8.12
N ALA A 13 3.39 -1.55 -8.73
CA ALA A 13 2.28 -1.94 -9.61
C ALA A 13 0.94 -1.93 -8.87
N PHE A 14 0.90 -2.44 -7.64
CA PHE A 14 -0.28 -2.43 -6.78
C PHE A 14 -0.72 -1.00 -6.40
N ILE A 15 0.22 -0.14 -5.98
CA ILE A 15 -0.08 1.26 -5.64
C ILE A 15 -0.63 2.01 -6.85
N LEU A 16 0.03 1.93 -8.01
CA LEU A 16 -0.42 2.64 -9.21
C LEU A 16 -1.79 2.13 -9.67
N SER A 17 -2.07 0.83 -9.53
CA SER A 17 -3.39 0.28 -9.81
C SER A 17 -4.44 0.82 -8.84
N GLY A 18 -4.14 0.90 -7.53
CA GLY A 18 -5.02 1.49 -6.54
C GLY A 18 -5.28 2.99 -6.77
N ILE A 19 -4.26 3.74 -7.17
CA ILE A 19 -4.38 5.15 -7.58
C ILE A 19 -5.28 5.28 -8.82
N LEU A 20 -5.10 4.42 -9.83
CA LEU A 20 -5.98 4.40 -11.00
C LEU A 20 -7.44 4.13 -10.61
N MET A 21 -7.69 3.10 -9.79
CA MET A 21 -9.03 2.78 -9.31
C MET A 21 -9.64 3.93 -8.51
N THR A 22 -8.82 4.68 -7.75
CA THR A 22 -9.26 5.89 -7.05
C THR A 22 -9.71 6.97 -8.03
N ASN A 23 -8.96 7.23 -9.09
CA ASN A 23 -9.31 8.22 -10.11
C ASN A 23 -10.54 7.80 -10.94
N LEU A 24 -10.78 6.49 -11.09
CA LEU A 24 -11.99 5.95 -11.72
C LEU A 24 -13.17 5.79 -10.75
N ASN A 25 -13.00 6.19 -9.49
CA ASN A 25 -14.00 6.08 -8.42
C ASN A 25 -14.52 4.64 -8.18
N ILE A 26 -13.63 3.65 -8.29
CA ILE A 26 -13.95 2.22 -8.10
C ILE A 26 -13.61 1.80 -6.67
N TYR A 27 -14.62 1.84 -5.80
CA TYR A 27 -14.55 1.41 -4.39
C TYR A 27 -15.28 0.07 -4.19
N PRO A 28 -14.77 -0.86 -3.35
CA PRO A 28 -13.59 -0.74 -2.48
C PRO A 28 -12.28 -1.21 -3.12
N LEU A 29 -12.28 -1.61 -4.40
CA LEU A 29 -11.11 -2.21 -5.05
C LEU A 29 -9.86 -1.31 -4.96
N ASN A 30 -10.03 0.01 -5.03
CA ASN A 30 -8.96 0.99 -4.85
C ASN A 30 -8.15 0.78 -3.56
N ILE A 31 -8.82 0.62 -2.41
CA ILE A 31 -8.13 0.49 -1.12
C ILE A 31 -7.50 -0.89 -0.94
N PHE A 32 -8.05 -1.94 -1.55
CA PHE A 32 -7.43 -3.27 -1.54
C PHE A 32 -6.12 -3.27 -2.30
N LEU A 33 -6.11 -2.71 -3.52
CA LEU A 33 -4.91 -2.67 -4.35
C LEU A 33 -3.84 -1.74 -3.76
N HIS A 34 -4.21 -0.51 -3.37
CA HIS A 34 -3.26 0.41 -2.77
C HIS A 34 -2.71 -0.14 -1.45
N GLY A 35 -3.58 -0.65 -0.57
CA GLY A 35 -3.21 -1.23 0.71
C GLY A 35 -2.24 -2.41 0.59
N ALA A 36 -2.43 -3.30 -0.40
CA ALA A 36 -1.49 -4.38 -0.67
C ALA A 36 -0.10 -3.85 -1.07
N GLY A 37 -0.05 -2.82 -1.92
CA GLY A 37 1.21 -2.20 -2.32
C GLY A 37 1.93 -1.48 -1.17
N VAL A 38 1.17 -0.88 -0.24
CA VAL A 38 1.70 -0.30 1.01
C VAL A 38 2.39 -1.35 1.88
N VAL A 39 1.82 -2.57 1.99
CA VAL A 39 2.44 -3.67 2.73
C VAL A 39 3.78 -4.07 2.11
N PHE A 40 3.83 -4.25 0.77
CA PHE A 40 5.07 -4.60 0.08
C PHE A 40 6.16 -3.54 0.25
N TRP A 41 5.82 -2.26 0.11
CA TRP A 41 6.79 -1.18 0.30
C TRP A 41 7.21 -0.99 1.76
N SER A 42 6.33 -1.23 2.73
CA SER A 42 6.69 -1.21 4.15
C SER A 42 7.68 -2.32 4.50
N ILE A 43 7.46 -3.54 3.99
CA ILE A 43 8.39 -4.66 4.15
C ILE A 43 9.74 -4.33 3.49
N ALA A 44 9.72 -3.79 2.26
CA ALA A 44 10.94 -3.39 1.56
C ALA A 44 11.72 -2.32 2.34
N GLY A 45 11.04 -1.27 2.82
CA GLY A 45 11.64 -0.20 3.62
C GLY A 45 12.22 -0.71 4.94
N TYR A 46 11.53 -1.65 5.59
CA TYR A 46 12.02 -2.29 6.82
C TYR A 46 13.31 -3.08 6.55
N ILE A 47 13.32 -3.93 5.53
CA ILE A 47 14.50 -4.75 5.20
C ILE A 47 15.69 -3.88 4.79
N THR A 48 15.47 -2.81 4.02
CA THR A 48 16.55 -1.92 3.58
C THR A 48 16.91 -0.83 4.58
N GLN A 49 16.27 -0.79 5.75
CA GLN A 49 16.46 0.26 6.77
C GLN A 49 16.27 1.68 6.22
N ASP A 50 15.35 1.83 5.25
CA ASP A 50 15.05 3.11 4.60
C ASP A 50 13.97 3.85 5.40
N LYS A 51 14.43 4.77 6.26
CA LYS A 51 13.55 5.50 7.19
C LYS A 51 12.50 6.36 6.47
N PRO A 52 12.83 7.14 5.41
CA PRO A 52 11.81 7.85 4.64
C PRO A 52 10.74 6.94 4.05
N VAL A 53 11.13 5.80 3.46
CA VAL A 53 10.18 4.83 2.90
C VAL A 53 9.28 4.24 3.99
N LEU A 54 9.86 3.88 5.14
CA LEU A 54 9.11 3.40 6.30
C LEU A 54 8.14 4.44 6.86
N ALA A 55 8.55 5.70 6.95
CA ALA A 55 7.67 6.77 7.40
C ALA A 55 6.48 6.94 6.44
N ASN A 56 6.72 6.88 5.13
CA ASN A 56 5.65 7.02 4.14
C ASN A 56 4.68 5.82 4.16
N PHE A 57 5.19 4.61 3.94
CA PHE A 57 4.33 3.44 3.75
C PHE A 57 3.93 2.78 5.06
N GLY A 58 4.82 2.77 6.06
CA GLY A 58 4.49 2.24 7.38
C GLY A 58 3.36 3.02 8.06
N LEU A 59 3.35 4.37 7.95
CA LEU A 59 2.24 5.18 8.46
C LEU A 59 0.98 5.09 7.60
N GLN A 60 1.07 4.68 6.33
CA GLN A 60 -0.12 4.41 5.53
C GLN A 60 -0.88 3.16 6.02
N ILE A 61 -0.24 2.20 6.69
CA ILE A 61 -0.92 1.01 7.24
C ILE A 61 -2.08 1.38 8.18
N PRO A 62 -1.88 2.17 9.26
CA PRO A 62 -2.99 2.57 10.12
C PRO A 62 -4.03 3.44 9.39
N LEU A 63 -3.63 4.24 8.41
CA LEU A 63 -4.58 5.03 7.59
C LEU A 63 -5.49 4.11 6.75
N PHE A 64 -4.91 3.08 6.10
CA PHE A 64 -5.67 2.07 5.37
C PHE A 64 -6.51 1.20 6.30
N ALA A 65 -6.07 0.93 7.54
CA ALA A 65 -6.87 0.21 8.53
C ALA A 65 -8.19 0.92 8.86
N ILE A 66 -8.20 2.26 8.91
CA ILE A 66 -9.43 3.05 9.04
C ILE A 66 -10.33 2.84 7.80
N GLY A 67 -9.75 2.90 6.60
CA GLY A 67 -10.48 2.66 5.34
C GLY A 67 -11.10 1.27 5.24
N PHE A 68 -10.38 0.23 5.66
CA PHE A 68 -10.90 -1.14 5.73
C PHE A 68 -11.96 -1.30 6.81
N SER A 69 -11.79 -0.65 7.97
CA SER A 69 -12.82 -0.67 9.02
C SER A 69 -14.16 -0.15 8.50
N LYS A 70 -14.15 0.90 7.68
CA LYS A 70 -15.34 1.41 6.99
C LYS A 70 -15.94 0.40 6.01
N VAL A 71 -15.11 -0.31 5.22
CA VAL A 71 -15.59 -1.34 4.28
C VAL A 71 -16.29 -2.48 5.01
N PHE A 72 -15.67 -3.02 6.06
CA PHE A 72 -16.12 -4.26 6.70
C PHE A 72 -17.16 -4.04 7.80
N PHE A 73 -17.11 -2.90 8.50
CA PHE A 73 -17.97 -2.63 9.65
C PHE A 73 -18.93 -1.45 9.45
N GLY A 74 -18.84 -0.72 8.33
CA GLY A 74 -19.75 0.40 8.04
C GLY A 74 -19.59 1.60 8.97
N LEU A 75 -18.43 1.74 9.62
CA LEU A 75 -18.03 2.89 10.45
C LEU A 75 -17.99 4.21 9.67
#